data_AF-A0A1C5ET36-F1
#
_entry.id   AF-A0A1C5ET36-F1
#
_cell.length_a   1.000
_cell.length_b   1.000
_cell.length_c   1.000
_cell.angle_alpha   90.00
_cell.angle_beta   90.00
_cell.angle_gamma   90.00
#
_symmetry.space_group_name_H-M   'P 1'
#
loop_
_entity.id
_entity.type
_entity.pdbx_description
1 polymer ?
#
loop_
_entity_poly.entity_id
_entity_poly.type
_entity_poly.pdbx_seq_one_letter_code
_entity_poly.pdbx_strand_id
1 'polypeptide(L)'
;MPDILAAISRSAVTVQVAGHPVTVPYRAAGHWLTAVADSRPSLALMRLADEDGRAWLIGRLAAGDLALETAVQGSYDALSQAGGRAWWESYRLLSLGAQPAVLGHLLLAGVDPWARSLGEWCAAVHTLMTRNSKEEDVFKFDSQLAAPPAGFEDEWDDSEDFDAMVAAARNMPGMA
;
A
#
# COMPACT_ATOMS: atom_id res chain seq x y z
N MET A 1 11.51 -1.25 5.80
CA MET A 1 10.87 -0.82 7.06
C MET A 1 9.83 0.25 6.73
N PRO A 2 8.57 0.15 7.20
CA PRO A 2 7.52 1.10 6.82
C PRO A 2 7.84 2.53 7.29
N ASP A 3 7.50 3.52 6.47
CA ASP A 3 7.64 4.93 6.82
C ASP A 3 6.54 5.33 7.82
N ILE A 4 6.93 5.47 9.09
CA ILE A 4 6.03 5.78 10.20
C ILE A 4 5.38 7.16 10.02
N LEU A 5 6.08 8.13 9.42
CA LEU A 5 5.54 9.47 9.20
C LEU A 5 4.51 9.46 8.08
N ALA A 6 4.78 8.72 7.00
CA ALA A 6 3.79 8.48 5.96
C ALA A 6 2.57 7.75 6.54
N ALA A 7 2.78 6.80 7.47
CA ALA A 7 1.70 6.00 8.01
C ALA A 7 0.66 6.80 8.83
N ILE A 8 1.03 7.95 9.40
CA ILE A 8 0.12 8.84 10.15
C ILE A 8 -0.27 10.09 9.37
N SER A 9 0.23 10.24 8.14
CA SER A 9 0.02 11.44 7.33
C SER A 9 -1.43 11.58 6.89
N ARG A 10 -1.95 12.80 7.00
CA ARG A 10 -3.26 13.20 6.46
C ARG A 10 -3.12 14.18 5.30
N SER A 11 -1.96 14.19 4.66
CA SER A 11 -1.67 15.03 3.51
C SER A 11 -2.23 14.41 2.23
N ALA A 12 -2.39 15.26 1.21
CA ALA A 12 -2.62 14.78 -0.14
C ALA A 12 -1.40 14.01 -0.65
N VAL A 13 -1.64 13.05 -1.54
CA VAL A 13 -0.62 12.27 -2.24
C VAL A 13 -0.57 12.76 -3.68
N THR A 14 0.63 13.04 -4.20
CA THR A 14 0.82 13.46 -5.59
C THR A 14 1.73 12.47 -6.29
N VAL A 15 1.24 11.89 -7.38
CA VAL A 15 1.96 10.93 -8.21
C VAL A 15 2.20 11.49 -9.61
N GLN A 16 3.26 11.03 -10.27
CA GLN A 16 3.57 11.42 -11.65
C GLN A 16 3.03 10.37 -12.60
N VAL A 17 2.13 10.77 -13.50
CA VAL A 17 1.58 9.90 -14.54
C VAL A 17 1.97 10.49 -15.90
N ALA A 18 2.87 9.84 -16.64
CA ALA A 18 3.42 10.35 -17.88
C ALA A 18 3.93 11.82 -17.78
N GLY A 19 4.59 12.16 -16.66
CA GLY A 19 5.11 13.50 -16.37
C GLY A 19 4.05 14.53 -15.96
N HIS A 20 2.79 14.12 -15.78
CA HIS A 20 1.73 14.96 -15.25
C HIS A 20 1.48 14.66 -13.77
N PRO A 21 1.49 15.66 -12.87
CA PRO A 21 1.15 15.45 -11.47
C PRO A 21 -0.35 15.18 -11.34
N VAL A 22 -0.71 14.04 -10.76
CA VAL A 22 -2.08 13.71 -10.37
C VAL A 22 -2.16 13.69 -8.86
N THR A 23 -3.10 14.44 -8.29
CA THR A 23 -3.25 14.55 -6.84
C THR A 23 -4.44 13.72 -6.35
N VAL A 24 -4.16 12.86 -5.38
CA VAL A 24 -5.16 12.22 -4.53
C VAL A 24 -5.26 13.06 -3.26
N PRO A 25 -6.35 13.83 -3.05
CA PRO A 25 -6.55 14.54 -1.78
C PRO A 25 -6.59 13.54 -0.62
N TYR A 26 -6.51 14.02 0.62
CA TYR A 26 -6.66 13.12 1.75
C TYR A 26 -7.95 12.30 1.66
N ARG A 27 -7.79 10.99 1.81
CA ARG A 27 -8.85 9.99 1.81
C ARG A 27 -8.59 9.03 2.96
N ALA A 28 -9.57 8.93 3.86
CA ALA A 28 -9.54 7.92 4.92
C ALA A 28 -9.51 6.50 4.32
N ALA A 29 -9.04 5.53 5.09
CA ALA A 29 -8.89 4.14 4.67
C ALA A 29 -10.19 3.54 4.10
N GLY A 30 -11.37 3.96 4.59
CA GLY A 30 -12.68 3.57 4.06
C GLY A 30 -12.85 3.86 2.57
N HIS A 31 -12.37 5.02 2.09
CA HIS A 31 -12.41 5.34 0.67
C HIS A 31 -11.46 4.47 -0.16
N TRP A 32 -10.28 4.16 0.38
CA TRP A 32 -9.33 3.23 -0.27
C TRP A 32 -9.89 1.82 -0.34
N LEU A 33 -10.50 1.33 0.75
CA LEU A 33 -11.20 0.05 0.79
C LEU A 33 -12.26 -0.03 -0.32
N THR A 34 -13.12 0.98 -0.44
CA THR A 34 -14.14 1.02 -1.51
C THR A 34 -13.50 1.08 -2.90
N ALA A 35 -12.47 1.90 -3.09
CA ALA A 35 -11.82 2.06 -4.40
C ALA A 35 -11.16 0.76 -4.88
N VAL A 36 -10.53 0.03 -3.97
CA VAL A 36 -9.78 -1.19 -4.26
C VAL A 36 -10.69 -2.42 -4.37
N ALA A 37 -11.73 -2.53 -3.54
CA ALA A 37 -12.66 -3.66 -3.54
C ALA A 37 -13.41 -3.80 -4.88
N ASP A 38 -13.87 -2.68 -5.45
CA ASP A 38 -14.69 -2.71 -6.66
C ASP A 38 -13.89 -2.88 -7.96
N SER A 39 -12.59 -2.59 -7.95
CA SER A 39 -11.86 -2.30 -9.20
C SER A 39 -10.42 -2.79 -9.25
N ARG A 40 -9.96 -3.53 -8.23
CA ARG A 40 -8.55 -3.92 -8.04
C ARG A 40 -7.69 -2.67 -7.73
N PRO A 41 -6.49 -2.83 -7.15
CA PRO A 41 -5.63 -1.68 -6.85
C PRO A 41 -5.25 -0.84 -8.07
N SER A 42 -5.29 -1.43 -9.27
CA SER A 42 -4.91 -0.82 -10.54
C SER A 42 -5.76 0.37 -10.99
N LEU A 43 -6.95 0.57 -10.41
CA LEU A 43 -7.85 1.68 -10.76
C LEU A 43 -8.10 2.65 -9.59
N ALA A 44 -7.36 2.51 -8.49
CA ALA A 44 -7.54 3.34 -7.30
C ALA A 44 -7.37 4.83 -7.60
N LEU A 45 -6.37 5.19 -8.43
CA LEU A 45 -6.09 6.58 -8.76
C LEU A 45 -7.28 7.26 -9.46
N MET A 46 -7.91 6.60 -10.44
CA MET A 46 -9.05 7.17 -11.16
C MET A 46 -10.25 7.46 -10.25
N ARG A 47 -10.40 6.70 -9.16
CA ARG A 47 -11.52 6.85 -8.22
C ARG A 47 -11.24 7.91 -7.15
N LEU A 48 -9.99 8.00 -6.71
CA LEU A 48 -9.61 8.78 -5.54
C LEU A 48 -8.99 10.13 -5.87
N ALA A 49 -8.47 10.31 -7.08
CA ALA A 49 -7.95 11.59 -7.57
C ALA A 49 -8.98 12.72 -7.43
N ASP A 50 -8.47 13.94 -7.35
CA ASP A 50 -9.29 15.13 -7.50
C ASP A 50 -9.95 15.20 -8.88
N GLU A 51 -10.87 16.16 -9.02
CA GLU A 51 -11.67 16.28 -10.24
C GLU A 51 -10.81 16.56 -11.48
N ASP A 52 -9.82 17.45 -11.35
CA ASP A 52 -8.92 17.83 -12.43
C ASP A 52 -8.03 16.66 -12.88
N GLY A 53 -7.38 15.98 -11.92
CA GLY A 53 -6.53 14.83 -12.19
C GLY A 53 -7.32 13.67 -12.78
N ARG A 54 -8.54 13.43 -12.28
CA ARG A 54 -9.43 12.39 -12.82
C ARG A 54 -9.89 12.73 -14.24
N ALA A 55 -10.32 13.96 -14.49
CA ALA A 55 -10.75 14.40 -15.82
C ALA A 55 -9.60 14.29 -16.83
N TRP A 56 -8.39 14.67 -16.43
CA TRP A 56 -7.19 14.52 -17.24
C TRP A 56 -6.91 13.04 -17.57
N LEU A 57 -6.87 12.15 -16.56
CA LEU A 57 -6.64 10.72 -16.75
C LEU A 57 -7.63 10.11 -17.74
N ILE A 58 -8.93 10.34 -17.52
CA ILE A 58 -10.00 9.81 -18.37
C ILE A 58 -9.87 10.36 -19.79
N GLY A 59 -9.64 11.67 -19.94
CA GLY A 59 -9.49 12.30 -21.25
C GLY A 59 -8.32 11.75 -22.05
N ARG A 60 -7.16 11.54 -21.42
CA ARG A 60 -5.95 11.02 -22.10
C ARG A 60 -6.08 9.54 -22.44
N LEU A 61 -6.67 8.73 -21.55
CA LEU A 61 -6.97 7.32 -21.82
C LEU A 61 -7.97 7.17 -22.98
N ALA A 62 -9.04 7.97 -22.98
CA ALA A 62 -10.05 7.94 -24.04
C ALA A 62 -9.50 8.41 -25.40
N ALA A 63 -8.55 9.34 -25.40
CA ALA A 63 -7.85 9.79 -26.61
C ALA A 63 -6.83 8.76 -27.13
N GLY A 64 -6.46 7.75 -26.33
CA GLY A 64 -5.37 6.81 -26.66
C GLY A 64 -3.97 7.41 -26.49
N ASP A 65 -3.86 8.59 -25.89
CA ASP A 65 -2.60 9.31 -25.70
C ASP A 65 -1.87 8.91 -24.39
N LEU A 66 -2.54 8.16 -23.52
CA LEU A 66 -1.98 7.61 -22.29
C LEU A 66 -2.16 6.10 -22.32
N ALA A 67 -1.06 5.36 -22.15
CA ALA A 67 -1.11 3.91 -21.99
C ALA A 67 -1.81 3.55 -20.67
N LEU A 68 -2.66 2.51 -20.71
CA LEU A 68 -3.40 2.07 -19.53
C LEU A 68 -2.45 1.66 -18.40
N GLU A 69 -1.36 0.99 -18.76
CA GLU A 69 -0.32 0.50 -17.86
C GLU A 69 0.32 1.66 -17.07
N THR A 70 0.51 2.82 -17.70
CA THR A 70 1.04 4.02 -17.02
C THR A 70 0.05 4.57 -15.98
N ALA A 71 -1.26 4.55 -16.28
CA ALA A 71 -2.28 4.94 -15.31
C ALA A 71 -2.41 3.92 -14.17
N VAL A 72 -2.23 2.63 -14.47
CA VAL A 72 -2.18 1.55 -13.48
C VAL A 72 -0.99 1.72 -12.55
N GLN A 73 0.20 1.99 -13.07
CA GLN A 73 1.38 2.26 -12.26
C GLN A 73 1.16 3.45 -11.33
N GLY A 74 0.57 4.54 -11.83
CA GLY A 74 0.19 5.68 -10.98
C GLY A 74 -0.74 5.31 -9.83
N SER A 75 -1.60 4.30 -9.98
CA SER A 75 -2.43 3.79 -8.88
C SER A 75 -1.62 3.03 -7.84
N TYR A 76 -0.62 2.25 -8.26
CA TYR A 76 0.30 1.58 -7.35
C TYR A 76 1.19 2.58 -6.61
N ASP A 77 1.71 3.60 -7.28
CA ASP A 77 2.49 4.66 -6.66
C ASP A 77 1.66 5.41 -5.61
N ALA A 78 0.39 5.71 -5.93
CA ALA A 78 -0.50 6.42 -5.02
C ALA A 78 -0.81 5.57 -3.77
N LEU A 79 -1.03 4.27 -3.97
CA LEU A 79 -1.25 3.33 -2.88
C LEU A 79 0.00 3.14 -2.01
N SER A 80 1.18 3.13 -2.63
CA SER A 80 2.47 3.04 -1.91
C SER A 80 2.69 4.26 -1.02
N GLN A 81 2.54 5.46 -1.61
CA GLN A 81 2.71 6.72 -0.89
C GLN A 81 1.67 6.89 0.23
N ALA A 82 0.39 6.59 -0.03
CA ALA A 82 -0.67 6.71 0.97
C ALA A 82 -0.53 5.70 2.12
N GLY A 83 0.02 4.50 1.84
CA GLY A 83 0.21 3.46 2.85
C GLY A 83 1.56 3.49 3.57
N GLY A 84 2.54 4.27 3.06
CA GLY A 84 3.89 4.35 3.61
C GLY A 84 4.70 3.04 3.47
N ARG A 85 4.37 2.21 2.48
CA ARG A 85 4.93 0.87 2.22
C ARG A 85 4.70 0.48 0.76
N ALA A 86 5.26 -0.63 0.30
CA ALA A 86 4.99 -1.10 -1.07
C ALA A 86 3.49 -1.32 -1.33
N TRP A 87 3.03 -1.02 -2.54
CA TRP A 87 1.59 -1.03 -2.87
C TRP A 87 0.93 -2.38 -2.59
N TRP A 88 1.63 -3.50 -2.82
CA TRP A 88 1.10 -4.84 -2.58
C TRP A 88 0.91 -5.13 -1.09
N GLU A 89 1.78 -4.62 -0.22
CA GLU A 89 1.60 -4.73 1.22
C GLU A 89 0.35 -3.97 1.67
N SER A 90 0.23 -2.71 1.24
CA SER A 90 -0.94 -1.87 1.50
C SER A 90 -2.21 -2.55 1.01
N TYR A 91 -2.19 -3.09 -0.21
CA TYR A 91 -3.31 -3.80 -0.82
C TYR A 91 -3.71 -5.05 -0.04
N ARG A 92 -2.75 -5.88 0.37
CA ARG A 92 -3.01 -7.11 1.13
C ARG A 92 -3.57 -6.79 2.51
N LEU A 93 -3.01 -5.81 3.22
CA LEU A 93 -3.53 -5.38 4.52
C LEU A 93 -4.91 -4.74 4.41
N LEU A 94 -5.17 -3.95 3.37
CA LEU A 94 -6.53 -3.47 3.07
C LEU A 94 -7.49 -4.64 2.86
N SER A 95 -7.10 -5.61 2.03
CA SER A 95 -7.93 -6.76 1.68
C SER A 95 -8.20 -7.66 2.89
N LEU A 96 -7.20 -7.87 3.76
CA LEU A 96 -7.35 -8.56 5.04
C LEU A 96 -8.28 -7.78 5.98
N GLY A 97 -8.07 -6.47 6.11
CA GLY A 97 -8.88 -5.56 6.92
C GLY A 97 -10.34 -5.51 6.49
N ALA A 98 -10.63 -5.73 5.21
CA ALA A 98 -11.99 -5.76 4.65
C ALA A 98 -12.77 -7.03 5.01
N GLN A 99 -12.09 -8.11 5.45
CA GLN A 99 -12.78 -9.34 5.81
C GLN A 99 -13.71 -9.11 7.02
N PRO A 100 -14.96 -9.59 7.01
CA PRO A 100 -15.93 -9.28 8.06
C PRO A 100 -15.44 -9.54 9.49
N ALA A 101 -14.72 -10.64 9.69
CA ALA A 101 -14.16 -10.99 11.00
C ALA A 101 -13.09 -9.99 11.45
N VAL A 102 -12.18 -9.58 10.56
CA VAL A 102 -11.10 -8.62 10.87
C VAL A 102 -11.68 -7.23 11.09
N LEU A 103 -12.55 -6.78 10.18
CA LEU A 103 -13.25 -5.50 10.29
C LEU A 103 -14.04 -5.39 11.60
N GLY A 104 -14.77 -6.44 11.97
CA GLY A 104 -15.53 -6.48 13.23
C GLY A 104 -14.63 -6.30 14.46
N HIS A 105 -13.47 -6.98 14.50
CA HIS A 105 -12.51 -6.83 15.60
C HIS A 105 -11.91 -5.42 15.65
N LEU A 106 -11.58 -4.83 14.51
CA LEU A 106 -11.04 -3.47 14.42
C LEU A 106 -12.06 -2.43 14.89
N LEU A 107 -13.31 -2.53 14.45
CA LEU A 107 -14.39 -1.63 14.86
C LEU A 107 -14.67 -1.73 16.37
N LEU A 108 -14.72 -2.95 16.91
CA LEU A 108 -14.88 -3.17 18.37
C LEU A 108 -13.71 -2.62 19.18
N ALA A 109 -12.52 -2.54 18.59
CA ALA A 109 -11.34 -1.91 19.17
C ALA A 109 -11.29 -0.38 18.94
N GLY A 110 -12.32 0.23 18.34
CA GLY A 110 -12.38 1.67 18.07
C GLY A 110 -11.55 2.13 16.85
N VAL A 111 -11.15 1.21 15.99
CA VAL A 111 -10.44 1.51 14.74
C VAL A 111 -11.46 1.65 13.60
N ASP A 112 -11.93 2.87 13.37
CA ASP A 112 -12.86 3.20 12.29
C ASP A 112 -12.11 3.52 10.97
N PRO A 113 -12.33 2.76 9.87
CA PRO A 113 -11.68 3.03 8.60
C PRO A 113 -12.03 4.41 8.00
N TRP A 114 -13.16 5.03 8.39
CA TRP A 114 -13.55 6.35 7.90
C TRP A 114 -12.88 7.51 8.63
N ALA A 115 -12.25 7.24 9.77
CA ALA A 115 -11.54 8.23 10.58
C ALA A 115 -10.01 8.12 10.51
N ARG A 116 -9.48 7.03 9.95
CA ARG A 116 -8.05 6.71 9.91
C ARG A 116 -7.47 6.90 8.52
N SER A 117 -6.22 7.32 8.45
CA SER A 117 -5.43 7.26 7.22
C SER A 117 -5.21 5.81 6.77
N LEU A 118 -4.82 5.62 5.52
CA LEU A 118 -4.52 4.30 4.98
C LEU A 118 -3.38 3.62 5.76
N GLY A 119 -2.31 4.35 6.05
CA GLY A 119 -1.19 3.84 6.83
C GLY A 119 -1.58 3.40 8.25
N GLU A 120 -2.37 4.21 8.98
CA GLU A 120 -2.90 3.87 10.31
C GLU A 120 -3.74 2.58 10.25
N TRP A 121 -4.58 2.46 9.23
CA TRP A 121 -5.39 1.26 9.01
C TRP A 121 -4.52 0.02 8.76
N CYS A 122 -3.55 0.11 7.85
CA CYS A 122 -2.62 -0.98 7.56
C CYS A 122 -1.84 -1.40 8.82
N ALA A 123 -1.37 -0.45 9.62
CA ALA A 123 -0.70 -0.73 10.89
C ALA A 123 -1.63 -1.41 11.91
N ALA A 124 -2.88 -0.98 12.00
CA ALA A 124 -3.87 -1.60 12.89
C ALA A 124 -4.21 -3.04 12.47
N VAL A 125 -4.39 -3.30 11.18
CA VAL A 125 -4.59 -4.65 10.64
C VAL A 125 -3.38 -5.52 10.95
N HIS A 126 -2.16 -5.06 10.64
CA HIS A 126 -0.94 -5.80 10.92
C HIS A 126 -0.82 -6.16 12.41
N THR A 127 -1.05 -5.18 13.29
CA THR A 127 -1.02 -5.38 14.75
C THR A 127 -2.06 -6.42 15.19
N LEU A 128 -3.28 -6.37 14.64
CA LEU A 128 -4.31 -7.35 14.96
C LEU A 128 -3.90 -8.77 14.57
N MET A 129 -3.24 -8.94 13.41
CA MET A 129 -2.80 -10.24 12.90
C MET A 129 -1.58 -10.81 13.66
N THR A 130 -0.79 -9.97 14.32
CA THR A 130 0.51 -10.37 14.91
C THR A 130 0.56 -10.30 16.43
N ARG A 131 -0.29 -9.52 17.10
CA ARG A 131 -0.20 -9.21 18.56
C ARG A 131 -0.13 -10.42 19.51
N ASN A 132 -0.64 -11.58 19.11
CA ASN A 132 -0.66 -12.80 19.93
C ASN A 132 0.04 -13.99 19.24
N SER A 133 0.78 -13.71 18.16
CA SER A 133 1.46 -14.72 17.35
C SER A 133 2.87 -14.97 17.89
N LYS A 134 3.43 -16.15 17.62
CA LYS A 134 4.85 -16.43 17.91
C LYS A 134 5.73 -15.67 16.92
N GLU A 135 6.97 -15.40 17.30
CA GLU A 135 7.94 -14.69 16.45
C GLU A 135 8.11 -15.35 15.07
N GLU A 136 8.17 -16.68 15.02
CA GLU A 136 8.23 -17.43 13.75
C GLU A 136 7.02 -17.19 12.84
N ASP A 137 5.83 -17.04 13.42
CA ASP A 137 4.60 -16.81 12.66
C ASP A 137 4.49 -15.36 12.22
N VAL A 138 4.97 -14.42 13.02
CA VAL A 138 5.12 -13.00 12.64
C VAL A 138 6.08 -12.89 11.47
N PHE A 139 7.26 -13.52 11.55
CA PHE A 139 8.24 -13.53 10.47
C PHE A 139 7.67 -14.11 9.16
N LYS A 140 6.93 -15.23 9.23
CA LYS A 140 6.26 -15.82 8.06
C LYS A 140 5.22 -14.88 7.48
N PHE A 141 4.42 -14.23 8.33
CA PHE A 141 3.42 -13.26 7.90
C PHE A 141 4.06 -12.07 7.20
N ASP A 142 5.11 -11.50 7.79
CA ASP A 142 5.85 -10.37 7.22
C ASP A 142 6.52 -10.75 5.88
N SER A 143 7.10 -11.95 5.80
CA SER A 143 7.69 -12.47 4.55
C SER A 143 6.64 -12.63 3.44
N GLN A 144 5.47 -13.17 3.77
CA GLN A 144 4.35 -13.28 2.82
C GLN A 144 3.82 -11.92 2.41
N LEU A 145 3.81 -10.96 3.33
CA LEU A 145 3.34 -9.60 3.06
C LEU A 145 4.32 -8.87 2.13
N ALA A 146 5.63 -9.03 2.34
CA ALA A 146 6.69 -8.36 1.59
C ALA A 146 6.89 -8.92 0.17
N ALA A 147 6.60 -10.20 -0.08
CA ALA A 147 6.81 -10.84 -1.38
C ALA A 147 5.99 -10.17 -2.49
N PRO A 148 6.57 -9.75 -3.62
CA PRO A 148 5.82 -9.06 -4.66
C PRO A 148 4.85 -10.04 -5.36
N PRO A 149 3.77 -9.55 -5.97
CA PRO A 149 2.93 -10.38 -6.83
C PRO A 149 3.69 -10.78 -8.10
N ALA A 150 3.23 -11.84 -8.77
CA ALA A 150 3.84 -12.29 -10.02
C ALA A 150 3.84 -11.18 -11.08
N GLY A 151 4.96 -11.01 -11.78
CA GLY A 151 5.22 -9.92 -12.74
C GLY A 151 5.77 -8.63 -12.13
N PHE A 152 6.01 -8.59 -10.82
CA PHE A 152 6.63 -7.47 -10.09
C PHE A 152 7.88 -7.93 -9.31
N GLU A 153 8.44 -9.09 -9.68
CA GLU A 153 9.64 -9.65 -9.01
C GLU A 153 10.87 -8.75 -9.17
N ASP A 154 10.96 -8.03 -10.29
CA ASP A 154 12.08 -7.13 -10.58
C ASP A 154 12.12 -5.93 -9.60
N GLU A 155 10.97 -5.49 -9.05
CA GLU A 155 10.92 -4.39 -8.06
C GLU A 155 11.48 -4.79 -6.68
N TRP A 156 11.69 -6.10 -6.44
CA TRP A 156 12.36 -6.60 -5.24
C TRP A 156 13.88 -6.47 -5.35
N ASP A 157 14.43 -6.67 -6.54
CA ASP A 157 15.89 -6.67 -6.80
C ASP A 157 16.49 -5.26 -6.71
N ASP A 158 15.67 -4.22 -6.95
CA ASP A 158 16.13 -2.82 -6.97
C ASP A 158 16.35 -2.20 -5.57
N SER A 159 15.98 -2.90 -4.48
CA SER A 159 16.06 -2.35 -3.11
C SER A 159 16.78 -3.23 -2.08
N GLU A 160 17.13 -4.47 -2.41
CA GLU A 160 17.89 -5.35 -1.53
C GLU A 160 19.35 -5.39 -1.95
N ASP A 161 20.16 -4.56 -1.28
CA ASP A 161 21.61 -4.72 -1.23
C ASP A 161 21.89 -6.07 -0.53
N PHE A 162 21.83 -7.16 -1.30
CA PHE A 162 22.04 -8.53 -0.84
C PHE A 162 23.38 -8.64 -0.09
N ASP A 163 24.36 -7.81 -0.48
CA ASP A 163 25.64 -7.64 0.19
C ASP A 163 25.50 -7.04 1.61
N ALA A 164 24.56 -6.12 1.85
CA ALA A 164 24.27 -5.57 3.17
C ALA A 164 23.61 -6.60 4.11
N MET A 165 22.72 -7.45 3.59
CA MET A 165 22.13 -8.55 4.37
C MET A 165 23.17 -9.63 4.69
N VAL A 166 24.02 -9.99 3.73
CA VAL A 166 25.13 -10.93 3.96
C VAL A 166 26.15 -10.36 4.95
N ALA A 167 26.44 -9.06 4.89
CA ALA A 167 27.31 -8.38 5.86
C ALA A 167 26.70 -8.33 7.27
N ALA A 168 25.39 -8.11 7.39
CA ALA A 168 24.70 -8.13 8.69
C ALA A 168 24.69 -9.55 9.30
N ALA A 169 24.47 -10.59 8.49
CA ALA A 169 24.50 -11.97 8.94
C ALA A 169 25.90 -12.42 9.42
N ARG A 170 26.97 -11.96 8.76
CA ARG A 170 28.36 -12.25 9.17
C ARG A 170 28.78 -11.56 10.48
N ASN A 171 28.08 -10.50 10.86
CA ASN A 171 28.38 -9.71 12.07
C ASN A 171 27.44 -10.02 13.25
N MET A 172 26.55 -11.02 13.15
CA MET A 172 25.75 -11.47 14.30
C MET A 172 26.64 -12.22 15.31
N PRO A 173 26.76 -11.73 16.56
CA PRO A 173 27.54 -12.40 17.58
C PRO A 173 26.84 -13.69 18.03
N GLY A 174 27.45 -14.84 17.76
CA GLY A 174 26.97 -16.15 18.23
C GLY A 174 26.95 -17.28 17.19
N MET A 175 27.37 -17.05 15.95
CA MET A 175 27.51 -18.10 14.91
C MET A 175 28.98 -18.35 14.50
N ALA A 176 29.83 -18.64 15.49
CA ALA A 176 31.16 -19.22 15.30
C ALA A 176 31.34 -20.41 16.25
#